data_AF-A0AAV7AZ13-F1
#
_entry.id   AF-A0AAV7AZ13-F1
#
_cell.length_a   1.000
_cell.length_b   1.000
_cell.length_c   1.000
_cell.angle_alpha   90.00
_cell.angle_beta   90.00
_cell.angle_gamma   90.00
#
_symmetry.space_group_name_H-M   'P 1'
#
loop_
_entity.id
_entity.type
_entity.pdbx_description
1 polymer ?
#
loop_
_entity_poly.entity_id
_entity_poly.type
_entity_poly.pdbx_seq_one_letter_code
_entity_poly.pdbx_strand_id
1 'polypeptide(L)'
;MIFSYCQSSLCRLDGKNCRRMNIGGFHAVTYLHRLMQLKYPGHVPAITLSRMEEILHEHCYVPDDYMEELHKWRCPDYYEENVHKMQLPFSSKLLSSAVPSEEKQERRQQQLRRLQELNARRREEKLQQDQERLERLLYVQELLEDGHVEQFHKALMELNMDSAEELQSYIHKLSMAVEQGRQRVLGDSIDSKPQTPETVGGETEDMEGISELEPLDSEEQMEPEKTMTSVQPMFNIAEYHQMYLGTERIRAPEVLFQPSLIGEDQAGLAETMQFVLDRYPQEVQQEMVQNVFLTGGNVMYPGIKARMEKELLQMRPFGSTFQVSLASHPVLDTWKGASDWAIQNLVTNEGWISRKDYEEMGGEYLKEHVASNSYTAIRLPKPAPRSAAPTNSQETETVPQSNTGAAPS
;
A
#
# COMPACT_ATOMS: atom_id res chain seq x y z
N MET A 1 -25.01 -10.11 -21.62
CA MET A 1 -26.24 -9.61 -22.26
C MET A 1 -26.94 -10.81 -22.87
N ILE A 2 -28.26 -10.93 -22.70
CA ILE A 2 -29.03 -12.06 -23.26
C ILE A 2 -30.16 -11.46 -24.10
N PHE A 3 -30.09 -11.68 -25.41
CA PHE A 3 -31.24 -11.44 -26.29
C PHE A 3 -32.05 -12.74 -26.31
N SER A 4 -33.24 -12.71 -25.73
CA SER A 4 -34.16 -13.84 -25.75
C SER A 4 -35.20 -13.61 -26.84
N TYR A 5 -35.27 -14.52 -27.81
CA TYR A 5 -36.38 -14.56 -28.75
C TYR A 5 -37.42 -15.56 -28.27
N CYS A 6 -38.69 -15.15 -28.22
CA CYS A 6 -39.76 -15.95 -27.64
C CYS A 6 -40.87 -16.27 -28.66
N GLN A 7 -40.53 -17.11 -29.64
CA GLN A 7 -41.53 -17.68 -30.53
C GLN A 7 -42.28 -18.81 -29.80
N SER A 8 -43.59 -18.61 -29.58
CA SER A 8 -44.54 -19.58 -28.99
C SER A 8 -44.20 -20.14 -27.59
N SER A 9 -44.78 -19.55 -26.55
CA SER A 9 -45.03 -20.12 -25.20
C SER A 9 -43.84 -20.62 -24.35
N LEU A 10 -42.66 -20.86 -24.92
CA LEU A 10 -41.43 -21.24 -24.25
C LEU A 10 -40.26 -20.50 -24.90
N CYS A 11 -39.70 -19.51 -24.22
CA CYS A 11 -38.49 -18.86 -24.69
C CYS A 11 -37.32 -19.85 -24.57
N ARG A 12 -36.80 -20.32 -25.72
CA ARG A 12 -35.66 -21.25 -25.79
C ARG A 12 -34.40 -20.50 -26.18
N LEU A 13 -33.29 -20.81 -25.52
CA LEU A 13 -31.96 -20.28 -25.83
C LEU A 13 -31.52 -20.70 -27.24
N ASP A 14 -31.32 -19.74 -28.15
CA ASP A 14 -30.70 -19.99 -29.45
C ASP A 14 -29.17 -20.00 -29.33
N GLY A 15 -28.64 -21.17 -28.95
CA GLY A 15 -27.20 -21.39 -28.83
C GLY A 15 -26.38 -21.17 -30.11
N LYS A 16 -27.00 -21.16 -31.31
CA LYS A 16 -26.28 -20.93 -32.58
C LYS A 16 -25.95 -19.46 -32.81
N ASN A 17 -26.90 -18.60 -32.44
CA ASN A 17 -26.77 -17.15 -32.59
C ASN A 17 -26.25 -16.46 -31.31
N CYS A 18 -26.18 -17.16 -30.18
CA CYS A 18 -25.45 -16.70 -29.00
C CYS A 18 -24.01 -16.27 -29.32
N ARG A 19 -23.56 -15.17 -28.73
CA ARG A 19 -22.18 -14.68 -28.84
C ARG A 19 -21.57 -14.40 -27.48
N ARG A 20 -20.32 -14.81 -27.32
CA ARG A 20 -19.47 -14.54 -26.16
C ARG A 20 -18.34 -13.64 -26.61
N MET A 21 -18.20 -12.49 -25.97
CA MET A 21 -17.00 -11.65 -26.07
C MET A 21 -15.94 -12.18 -25.09
N ASN A 22 -14.65 -12.04 -25.38
CA ASN A 22 -13.59 -12.39 -24.43
C ASN A 22 -13.28 -11.27 -23.42
N ILE A 23 -14.21 -10.33 -23.23
CA ILE A 23 -14.00 -9.06 -22.53
C ILE A 23 -15.10 -8.88 -21.47
N GLY A 24 -14.77 -8.24 -20.35
CA GLY A 24 -15.65 -8.05 -19.20
C GLY A 24 -15.00 -7.25 -18.08
N GLY A 25 -15.66 -7.10 -16.93
CA GLY A 25 -15.21 -6.27 -15.81
C GLY A 25 -13.75 -6.48 -15.39
N PHE A 26 -13.27 -7.72 -15.32
CA PHE A 26 -11.86 -8.02 -15.01
C PHE A 26 -10.86 -7.31 -15.95
N HIS A 27 -11.19 -7.17 -17.24
CA HIS A 27 -10.34 -6.45 -18.20
C HIS A 27 -10.39 -4.94 -17.96
N ALA A 28 -11.56 -4.37 -17.66
CA ALA A 28 -11.70 -2.96 -17.29
C ALA A 28 -10.97 -2.63 -15.97
N VAL A 29 -11.07 -3.50 -14.95
CA VAL A 29 -10.32 -3.38 -13.67
C VAL A 29 -8.82 -3.47 -13.93
N THR A 30 -8.37 -4.46 -14.70
CA THR A 30 -6.95 -4.64 -15.03
C THR A 30 -6.40 -3.45 -15.81
N TYR A 31 -7.17 -2.92 -16.75
CA TYR A 31 -6.80 -1.72 -17.52
C TYR A 31 -6.68 -0.49 -16.61
N LEU A 32 -7.69 -0.21 -15.78
CA LEU A 32 -7.66 0.87 -14.79
C LEU A 32 -6.44 0.72 -13.86
N HIS A 33 -6.21 -0.47 -13.32
CA HIS A 33 -5.07 -0.79 -12.47
C HIS A 33 -3.73 -0.49 -13.15
N ARG A 34 -3.55 -0.88 -14.42
CA ARG A 34 -2.33 -0.55 -15.18
C ARG A 34 -2.20 0.94 -15.46
N LEU A 35 -3.27 1.63 -15.84
CA LEU A 35 -3.26 3.09 -16.04
C LEU A 35 -2.84 3.82 -14.75
N MET A 36 -3.42 3.46 -13.60
CA MET A 36 -3.10 4.11 -12.33
C MET A 36 -1.68 3.78 -11.85
N GLN A 37 -1.18 2.55 -12.06
CA GLN A 37 0.22 2.19 -11.78
C GLN A 37 1.22 3.01 -12.63
N LEU A 38 0.91 3.23 -13.91
CA LEU A 38 1.74 4.05 -14.81
C LEU A 38 1.68 5.55 -14.45
N LYS A 39 0.53 6.03 -13.96
CA LYS A 39 0.32 7.43 -13.55
C LYS A 39 0.96 7.74 -12.19
N TYR A 40 1.01 6.77 -11.27
CA TYR A 40 1.55 6.91 -9.91
C TYR A 40 2.53 5.78 -9.55
N PRO A 41 3.72 5.71 -10.19
CA PRO A 41 4.68 4.63 -9.98
C PRO A 41 5.18 4.53 -8.53
N GLY A 42 5.23 5.64 -7.79
CA GLY A 42 5.58 5.66 -6.36
C GLY A 42 4.54 5.02 -5.44
N HIS A 43 3.30 4.83 -5.91
CA HIS A 43 2.17 4.36 -5.11
C HIS A 43 1.65 2.97 -5.53
N VAL A 44 2.38 2.25 -6.38
CA VAL A 44 2.04 0.89 -6.84
C VAL A 44 1.56 -0.05 -5.71
N PRO A 45 2.16 -0.09 -4.51
CA PRO A 45 1.67 -0.95 -3.41
C PRO A 45 0.27 -0.60 -2.90
N ALA A 46 -0.18 0.65 -3.05
CA ALA A 46 -1.53 1.08 -2.67
C ALA A 46 -2.58 0.84 -3.78
N ILE A 47 -2.12 0.62 -5.02
CA ILE A 47 -2.92 0.41 -6.23
C ILE A 47 -3.08 -1.09 -6.45
N THR A 48 -3.99 -1.71 -5.71
CA THR A 48 -4.29 -3.16 -5.80
C THR A 48 -5.51 -3.41 -6.71
N LEU A 49 -5.60 -4.59 -7.34
CA LEU A 49 -6.72 -4.95 -8.21
C LEU A 49 -8.09 -4.78 -7.52
N SER A 50 -8.24 -5.24 -6.28
CA SER A 50 -9.50 -5.13 -5.52
C SER A 50 -9.92 -3.67 -5.28
N ARG A 51 -8.98 -2.78 -4.94
CA ARG A 51 -9.27 -1.35 -4.82
C ARG A 51 -9.64 -0.71 -6.16
N MET A 52 -9.04 -1.17 -7.25
CA MET A 52 -9.39 -0.70 -8.60
C MET A 52 -10.74 -1.23 -9.04
N GLU A 53 -11.18 -2.39 -8.55
CA GLU A 53 -12.54 -2.92 -8.74
C GLU A 53 -13.58 -2.10 -7.98
N GLU A 54 -13.34 -1.80 -6.71
CA GLU A 54 -14.15 -0.87 -5.90
C GLU A 54 -14.27 0.50 -6.60
N ILE A 55 -13.15 1.11 -6.97
CA ILE A 55 -13.12 2.40 -7.69
C ILE A 55 -13.84 2.33 -9.04
N LEU A 56 -13.71 1.22 -9.79
CA LEU A 56 -14.42 1.04 -11.06
C LEU A 56 -15.93 0.96 -10.87
N HIS A 57 -16.42 0.40 -9.76
CA HIS A 57 -17.85 0.32 -9.48
C HIS A 57 -18.43 1.57 -8.82
N GLU A 58 -17.66 2.31 -8.01
CA GLU A 58 -18.16 3.48 -7.26
C GLU A 58 -17.90 4.83 -7.95
N HIS A 59 -16.90 4.93 -8.84
CA HIS A 59 -16.46 6.22 -9.38
C HIS A 59 -16.43 6.30 -10.90
N CYS A 60 -16.44 5.17 -11.60
CA CYS A 60 -16.48 5.12 -13.07
C CYS A 60 -17.93 5.03 -13.58
N TYR A 61 -18.15 5.44 -14.84
CA TYR A 61 -19.46 5.41 -15.49
C TYR A 61 -19.30 5.26 -17.00
N VAL A 62 -20.35 4.79 -17.68
CA VAL A 62 -20.41 4.69 -19.13
C VAL A 62 -21.11 5.94 -19.67
N PRO A 63 -20.45 6.77 -20.50
CA PRO A 63 -21.10 7.91 -21.14
C PRO A 63 -21.95 7.47 -22.33
N ASP A 64 -23.04 8.21 -22.58
CA ASP A 64 -23.88 8.03 -23.76
C ASP A 64 -23.13 8.37 -25.06
N ASP A 65 -22.27 9.39 -25.02
CA ASP A 65 -21.31 9.67 -26.09
C ASP A 65 -19.89 9.73 -25.53
N TYR A 66 -19.08 8.74 -25.88
CA TYR A 66 -17.69 8.70 -25.42
C TYR A 66 -16.85 9.85 -25.98
N MET A 67 -17.12 10.30 -27.21
CA MET A 67 -16.34 11.35 -27.84
C MET A 67 -16.73 12.73 -27.30
N GLU A 68 -18.02 13.05 -27.19
CA GLU A 68 -18.45 14.31 -26.58
C GLU A 68 -18.03 14.40 -25.11
N GLU A 69 -18.12 13.30 -24.36
CA GLU A 69 -17.66 13.27 -22.97
C GLU A 69 -16.14 13.52 -22.88
N LEU A 70 -15.32 12.85 -23.71
CA LEU A 70 -13.90 13.13 -23.83
C LEU A 70 -13.61 14.60 -24.21
N HIS A 71 -14.48 15.26 -24.96
CA HIS A 71 -14.33 16.70 -25.26
C HIS A 71 -14.59 17.57 -24.02
N LYS A 72 -15.56 17.24 -23.16
CA LYS A 72 -15.78 17.93 -21.87
C LYS A 72 -14.56 17.81 -20.97
N TRP A 73 -13.98 16.62 -20.85
CA TRP A 73 -12.77 16.36 -20.04
C TRP A 73 -11.50 17.10 -20.50
N ARG A 74 -11.50 17.75 -21.67
CA ARG A 74 -10.41 18.65 -22.10
C ARG A 74 -10.52 20.06 -21.53
N CYS A 75 -11.70 20.44 -21.02
CA CYS A 75 -11.92 21.73 -20.39
C CYS A 75 -11.33 21.72 -18.95
N PRO A 76 -10.46 22.68 -18.57
CA PRO A 76 -9.91 22.74 -17.22
C PRO A 76 -10.99 22.82 -16.13
N ASP A 77 -11.99 23.69 -16.32
CA ASP A 77 -13.06 23.89 -15.34
C ASP A 77 -13.85 22.58 -15.09
N TYR A 78 -14.20 21.87 -16.16
CA TYR A 78 -14.86 20.56 -16.07
C TYR A 78 -13.98 19.51 -15.40
N TYR A 79 -12.68 19.51 -15.69
CA TYR A 79 -11.72 18.61 -15.06
C TYR A 79 -11.63 18.87 -13.56
N GLU A 80 -11.51 20.12 -13.12
CA GLU A 80 -11.39 20.48 -11.70
C GLU A 80 -12.64 20.13 -10.88
N GLU A 81 -13.83 20.29 -11.48
CA GLU A 81 -15.11 19.91 -10.87
C GLU A 81 -15.31 18.37 -10.81
N ASN A 82 -14.90 17.63 -11.84
CA ASN A 82 -15.23 16.21 -12.00
C ASN A 82 -14.08 15.24 -11.64
N VAL A 83 -12.85 15.72 -11.39
CA VAL A 83 -11.74 14.85 -10.97
C VAL A 83 -11.93 14.35 -9.55
N HIS A 84 -11.95 13.03 -9.37
CA HIS A 84 -12.02 12.44 -8.04
C HIS A 84 -10.61 12.44 -7.41
N LYS A 85 -10.46 13.14 -6.29
CA LYS A 85 -9.21 13.26 -5.53
C LYS A 85 -9.24 12.28 -4.36
N MET A 86 -8.37 11.27 -4.39
CA MET A 86 -8.31 10.18 -3.41
C MET A 86 -7.07 10.31 -2.56
N GLN A 87 -7.23 10.41 -1.25
CA GLN A 87 -6.10 10.44 -0.32
C GLN A 87 -5.65 9.02 0.02
N LEU A 88 -4.42 8.66 -0.33
CA LEU A 88 -3.78 7.43 0.15
C LEU A 88 -3.32 7.59 1.60
N PRO A 89 -3.25 6.50 2.38
CA PRO A 89 -2.69 6.53 3.72
C PRO A 89 -1.21 6.91 3.68
N PHE A 90 -0.82 7.89 4.51
CA PHE A 90 0.56 8.35 4.65
C PHE A 90 0.91 8.56 6.13
N SER A 91 2.20 8.49 6.47
CA SER A 91 2.69 8.76 7.81
C SER A 91 3.37 10.12 7.88
N SER A 92 2.70 11.11 8.49
CA SER A 92 3.29 12.43 8.77
C SER A 92 4.47 12.37 9.76
N LYS A 93 4.68 11.24 10.44
CA LYS A 93 5.69 11.12 11.51
C LYS A 93 7.15 11.21 11.01
N LEU A 94 7.38 11.06 9.71
CA LEU A 94 8.69 11.25 9.10
C LEU A 94 9.13 12.72 9.03
N LEU A 95 8.20 13.68 9.04
CA LEU A 95 8.50 15.12 9.13
C LEU A 95 8.59 15.62 10.57
N SER A 96 7.90 15.01 11.52
CA SER A 96 7.86 15.47 12.92
C SER A 96 9.15 15.24 13.72
N SER A 97 10.21 14.68 13.12
CA SER A 97 11.56 14.67 13.69
C SER A 97 12.27 16.02 13.53
N ALA A 98 11.84 16.84 12.57
CA ALA A 98 12.18 18.25 12.46
C ALA A 98 11.28 19.09 13.39
N VAL A 99 11.44 18.89 14.70
CA VAL A 99 11.17 19.97 15.66
C VAL A 99 11.96 21.20 15.19
N PRO A 100 11.36 22.42 15.15
CA PRO A 100 12.06 23.61 14.69
C PRO A 100 13.43 23.73 15.37
N SER A 101 14.46 24.12 14.60
CA SER A 101 15.83 24.20 15.12
C SER A 101 15.90 25.05 16.40
N GLU A 102 15.16 26.15 16.43
CA GLU A 102 14.90 26.98 17.62
C GLU A 102 14.42 26.17 18.83
N GLU A 103 13.29 25.47 18.76
CA GLU A 103 12.71 24.80 19.93
C GLU A 103 13.62 23.65 20.43
N LYS A 104 14.32 22.96 19.52
CA LYS A 104 15.32 21.94 19.86
C LYS A 104 16.59 22.55 20.48
N GLN A 105 16.94 23.78 20.11
CA GLN A 105 18.07 24.52 20.66
C GLN A 105 17.71 25.16 22.01
N GLU A 106 16.51 25.71 22.17
CA GLU A 106 15.97 26.18 23.46
C GLU A 106 15.90 25.04 24.49
N ARG A 107 15.34 23.87 24.14
CA ARG A 107 15.28 22.73 25.06
C ARG A 107 16.68 22.28 25.50
N ARG A 108 17.67 22.30 24.59
CA ARG A 108 19.08 22.02 24.94
C ARG A 108 19.70 23.12 25.82
N GLN A 109 19.44 24.40 25.55
CA GLN A 109 19.88 25.51 26.39
C GLN A 109 19.24 25.47 27.79
N GLN A 110 17.96 25.10 27.91
CA GLN A 110 17.27 24.92 29.19
C GLN A 110 17.83 23.74 29.98
N GLN A 111 18.18 22.63 29.32
CA GLN A 111 18.86 21.50 29.97
C GLN A 111 20.26 21.88 30.44
N LEU A 112 21.06 22.58 29.62
CA LEU A 112 22.38 23.09 29.98
C LEU A 112 22.31 24.07 31.16
N ARG A 113 21.37 25.03 31.17
CA ARG A 113 21.17 25.95 32.29
C ARG A 113 20.82 25.23 33.59
N ARG A 114 19.91 24.25 33.55
CA ARG A 114 19.56 23.44 34.74
C ARG A 114 20.75 22.63 35.26
N LEU A 115 21.60 22.11 34.36
CA LEU A 115 22.82 21.39 34.75
C LEU A 115 23.87 22.33 35.36
N GLN A 116 24.05 23.52 34.79
CA GLN A 116 24.91 24.57 35.33
C GLN A 116 24.44 25.04 36.72
N GLU A 117 23.13 25.25 36.90
CA GLU A 117 22.50 25.62 38.18
C GLU A 117 22.70 24.52 39.24
N LEU A 118 22.47 23.25 38.89
CA LEU A 118 22.70 22.11 39.78
C LEU A 118 24.17 21.99 40.18
N ASN A 119 25.10 22.19 39.23
CA ASN A 119 26.54 22.13 39.49
C ASN A 119 27.04 23.35 40.30
N ALA A 120 26.49 24.55 40.07
CA ALA A 120 26.76 25.72 40.90
C ALA A 120 26.31 25.49 42.35
N ARG A 121 25.09 25.00 42.54
CA ARG A 121 24.55 24.67 43.86
C ARG A 121 25.39 23.59 44.58
N ARG A 122 25.82 22.54 43.89
CA ARG A 122 26.74 21.53 44.47
C ARG A 122 28.10 22.11 44.85
N ARG A 123 28.65 23.05 44.07
CA ARG A 123 29.90 23.77 44.42
C ARG A 123 29.71 24.62 45.68
N GLU A 124 28.57 25.30 45.81
CA GLU A 124 28.21 26.12 46.98
C GLU A 124 27.97 25.27 48.24
N GLU A 125 27.19 24.19 48.14
CA GLU A 125 26.94 23.24 49.24
C GLU A 125 28.26 22.60 49.74
N LYS A 126 29.20 22.27 48.83
CA LYS A 126 30.55 21.79 49.21
C LYS A 126 31.37 22.88 49.91
N LEU A 127 31.38 24.11 49.38
CA LEU A 127 32.10 25.23 49.99
C LEU A 127 31.57 25.53 51.41
N GLN A 128 30.26 25.42 51.63
CA GLN A 128 29.66 25.56 52.95
C GLN A 128 30.11 24.44 53.91
N GLN A 129 30.14 23.18 53.47
CA GLN A 129 30.64 22.06 54.29
C GLN A 129 32.12 22.23 54.65
N ASP A 130 32.94 22.69 53.71
CA ASP A 130 34.36 22.96 53.94
C ASP A 130 34.55 24.15 54.92
N GLN A 131 33.67 25.17 54.88
CA GLN A 131 33.64 26.27 55.85
C GLN A 131 33.23 25.80 57.26
N GLU A 132 32.11 25.09 57.41
CA GLU A 132 31.67 24.55 58.71
C GLU A 132 32.72 23.62 59.33
N ARG A 133 33.44 22.85 58.49
CA ARG A 133 34.53 22.00 58.94
C ARG A 133 35.74 22.82 59.41
N LEU A 134 36.08 23.89 58.70
CA LEU A 134 37.16 24.81 59.10
C LEU A 134 36.84 25.50 60.44
N GLU A 135 35.61 25.98 60.63
CA GLU A 135 35.16 26.60 61.89
C GLU A 135 35.28 25.62 63.07
N ARG A 136 34.87 24.36 62.91
CA ARG A 136 35.03 23.33 63.95
C ARG A 136 36.50 23.10 64.32
N LEU A 137 37.40 23.10 63.34
CA LEU A 137 38.84 22.90 63.58
C LEU A 137 39.47 24.10 64.26
N LEU A 138 39.07 25.33 63.89
CA LEU A 138 39.50 26.56 64.55
C LEU A 138 39.00 26.64 66.00
N TYR A 139 37.78 26.20 66.29
CA TYR A 139 37.28 26.09 67.66
C TYR A 139 38.10 25.09 68.49
N VAL A 140 38.55 23.97 67.90
CA VAL A 140 39.47 23.03 68.58
C VAL A 140 40.84 23.67 68.80
N GLN A 141 41.34 24.52 67.91
CA GLN A 141 42.54 25.30 68.16
C GLN A 141 42.34 26.32 69.30
N GLU A 142 41.21 27.01 69.37
CA GLU A 142 40.87 27.97 70.43
C GLU A 142 40.87 27.29 71.83
N LEU A 143 40.34 26.06 71.93
CA LEU A 143 40.42 25.25 73.17
C LEU A 143 41.86 24.94 73.63
N LEU A 144 42.84 24.91 72.72
CA LEU A 144 44.26 24.76 73.06
C LEU A 144 44.84 26.10 73.55
N GLU A 145 44.47 27.21 72.91
CA GLU A 145 44.93 28.56 73.25
C GLU A 145 44.39 29.03 74.63
N ASP A 146 43.14 28.68 74.96
CA ASP A 146 42.52 28.90 76.27
C ASP A 146 43.00 27.91 77.38
N GLY A 147 43.83 26.93 77.03
CA GLY A 147 44.42 25.98 77.97
C GLY A 147 43.50 24.84 78.43
N HIS A 148 42.41 24.56 77.73
CA HIS A 148 41.45 23.49 78.04
C HIS A 148 41.90 22.11 77.50
N VAL A 149 43.09 21.67 77.94
CA VAL A 149 43.82 20.49 77.40
C VAL A 149 43.00 19.19 77.37
N GLU A 150 42.17 18.91 78.38
CA GLU A 150 41.33 17.69 78.39
C GLU A 150 40.24 17.71 77.30
N GLN A 151 39.64 18.89 77.04
CA GLN A 151 38.61 19.05 76.02
C GLN A 151 39.24 19.04 74.62
N PHE A 152 40.41 19.66 74.47
CA PHE A 152 41.22 19.60 73.26
C PHE A 152 41.60 18.16 72.88
N HIS A 153 42.12 17.37 73.82
CA HIS A 153 42.50 15.98 73.56
C HIS A 153 41.28 15.12 73.20
N LYS A 154 40.14 15.32 73.86
CA LYS A 154 38.87 14.66 73.50
C LYS A 154 38.42 15.02 72.09
N ALA A 155 38.50 16.30 71.70
CA ALA A 155 38.10 16.76 70.37
C ALA A 155 39.05 16.24 69.26
N LEU A 156 40.36 16.14 69.52
CA LEU A 156 41.32 15.48 68.62
C LEU A 156 40.96 14.00 68.39
N MET A 157 40.60 13.27 69.45
CA MET A 157 40.14 11.89 69.34
C MET A 157 38.82 11.77 68.55
N GLU A 158 37.86 12.67 68.76
CA GLU A 158 36.60 12.69 67.99
C GLU A 158 36.80 13.03 66.51
N LEU A 159 37.90 13.71 66.16
CA LEU A 159 38.30 14.04 64.79
C LEU A 159 39.29 13.04 64.17
N ASN A 160 39.71 12.00 64.90
CA ASN A 160 40.77 11.06 64.50
C ASN A 160 42.08 11.75 64.05
N MET A 161 42.58 12.71 64.83
CA MET A 161 43.86 13.40 64.56
C MET A 161 44.86 13.12 65.69
N ASP A 162 46.08 12.70 65.32
CA ASP A 162 47.05 12.17 66.28
C ASP A 162 47.96 13.26 66.88
N SER A 163 48.00 14.47 66.29
CA SER A 163 48.83 15.57 66.79
C SER A 163 48.27 16.97 66.52
N ALA A 164 48.70 17.95 67.32
CA ALA A 164 48.37 19.37 67.12
C ALA A 164 49.02 19.96 65.85
N GLU A 165 50.17 19.44 65.41
CA GLU A 165 50.81 19.85 64.15
C GLU A 165 50.01 19.39 62.94
N GLU A 166 49.44 18.18 63.00
CA GLU A 166 48.53 17.66 61.98
C GLU A 166 47.29 18.55 61.86
N LEU A 167 46.67 18.92 62.99
CA LEU A 167 45.54 19.86 63.07
C LEU A 167 45.86 21.20 62.39
N GLN A 168 46.99 21.84 62.73
CA GLN A 168 47.40 23.10 62.11
C GLN A 168 47.65 22.95 60.60
N SER A 169 48.29 21.85 60.16
CA SER A 169 48.51 21.59 58.74
C SER A 169 47.19 21.41 57.96
N TYR A 170 46.19 20.82 58.60
CA TYR A 170 44.88 20.57 58.00
C TYR A 170 44.03 21.84 57.95
N ILE A 171 44.04 22.67 59.00
CA ILE A 171 43.46 24.02 59.02
C ILE A 171 44.06 24.87 57.89
N HIS A 172 45.38 24.84 57.69
CA HIS A 172 46.04 25.60 56.63
C HIS A 172 45.64 25.13 55.22
N LYS A 173 45.62 23.81 54.97
CA LYS A 173 45.16 23.23 53.70
C LYS A 173 43.69 23.56 53.41
N LEU A 174 42.82 23.44 54.43
CA LEU A 174 41.38 23.65 54.28
C LEU A 174 41.04 25.14 54.12
N SER A 175 41.72 26.04 54.83
CA SER A 175 41.54 27.49 54.65
C SER A 175 41.96 27.96 53.26
N MET A 176 43.08 27.47 52.72
CA MET A 176 43.45 27.73 51.31
C MET A 176 42.42 27.18 50.32
N ALA A 177 41.87 25.98 50.55
CA ALA A 177 40.83 25.39 49.71
C ALA A 177 39.52 26.21 49.73
N VAL A 178 39.08 26.64 50.92
CA VAL A 178 37.91 27.51 51.10
C VAL A 178 38.11 28.86 50.42
N GLU A 179 39.29 29.48 50.54
CA GLU A 179 39.56 30.79 49.93
C GLU A 179 39.60 30.69 48.39
N GLN A 180 40.22 29.65 47.83
CA GLN A 180 40.18 29.37 46.38
C GLN A 180 38.75 29.07 45.90
N GLY A 181 37.98 28.30 46.65
CA GLY A 181 36.57 28.04 46.36
C GLY A 181 35.73 29.31 46.34
N ARG A 182 35.92 30.19 47.34
CA ARG A 182 35.23 31.49 47.43
C ARG A 182 35.59 32.42 46.27
N GLN A 183 36.85 32.46 45.84
CA GLN A 183 37.27 33.22 44.66
C GLN A 183 36.62 32.69 43.37
N ARG A 184 36.45 31.37 43.21
CA ARG A 184 35.76 30.79 42.04
C ARG A 184 34.27 31.13 42.01
N VAL A 185 33.59 31.16 43.15
CA VAL A 185 32.16 31.57 43.25
C VAL A 185 32.00 33.08 42.95
N LEU A 186 32.92 33.92 43.41
CA LEU A 186 32.94 35.37 43.07
C LEU A 186 33.33 35.64 41.60
N GLY A 187 34.10 34.75 40.97
CA GLY A 187 34.57 34.88 39.59
C GLY A 187 33.51 34.65 38.52
N ASP A 188 32.48 33.82 38.79
CA ASP A 188 31.39 33.47 37.85
C ASP A 188 30.44 34.67 37.52
N SER A 189 30.78 35.91 37.92
CA SER A 189 29.97 37.12 37.72
C SER A 189 30.47 38.08 36.63
N ILE A 190 31.61 37.84 35.98
CA ILE A 190 32.12 38.69 34.88
C ILE A 190 32.48 37.86 33.65
N ASP A 191 31.75 38.15 32.58
CA ASP A 191 31.83 37.58 31.23
C ASP A 191 33.27 37.41 30.71
N SER A 192 33.68 36.17 30.41
CA SER A 192 34.91 35.89 29.66
C SER A 192 34.85 34.56 28.90
N LYS A 193 35.13 34.63 27.59
CA LYS A 193 35.25 33.48 26.69
C LYS A 193 36.39 32.55 27.16
N PRO A 194 36.32 31.23 26.91
CA PRO A 194 37.45 30.34 27.15
C PRO A 194 38.62 30.72 26.21
N GLN A 195 39.73 31.14 26.79
CA GLN A 195 41.04 31.03 26.15
C GLN A 195 41.68 29.73 26.61
N THR A 196 42.14 28.92 25.67
CA THR A 196 43.02 27.77 25.92
C THR A 196 44.43 28.23 26.27
N PRO A 197 45.08 27.62 27.28
CA PRO A 197 46.53 27.60 27.39
C PRO A 197 47.09 26.21 27.01
N GLU A 198 48.20 26.19 26.28
CA GLU A 198 48.89 24.97 25.86
C GLU A 198 49.73 24.34 26.99
N THR A 199 50.09 23.07 26.78
CA THR A 199 50.80 22.12 27.65
C THR A 199 52.22 22.50 28.11
N VAL A 200 52.48 22.31 29.42
CA VAL A 200 53.70 21.71 30.05
C VAL A 200 53.24 21.12 31.40
N GLY A 201 53.70 19.99 31.95
CA GLY A 201 54.63 18.95 31.46
C GLY A 201 55.61 18.46 32.56
N GLY A 202 55.37 17.30 33.17
CA GLY A 202 56.21 16.72 34.25
C GLY A 202 55.62 15.46 34.89
N GLU A 203 56.47 14.54 35.34
CA GLU A 203 56.16 13.13 35.66
C GLU A 203 56.03 12.85 37.18
N THR A 204 55.26 11.79 37.54
CA THR A 204 55.62 10.61 38.39
C THR A 204 54.53 10.14 39.38
N GLU A 205 54.09 8.89 39.17
CA GLU A 205 53.87 7.78 40.14
C GLU A 205 52.81 7.86 41.27
N ASP A 206 51.84 6.92 41.19
CA ASP A 206 51.17 6.09 42.22
C ASP A 206 50.52 6.77 43.46
N MET A 207 49.25 6.53 43.83
CA MET A 207 48.58 5.24 44.00
C MET A 207 47.04 5.37 44.25
N GLU A 208 46.28 4.38 43.76
CA GLU A 208 44.89 3.95 44.06
C GLU A 208 43.89 4.81 44.88
N GLY A 209 42.67 5.03 44.33
CA GLY A 209 41.45 4.93 45.16
C GLY A 209 40.19 5.72 44.77
N ILE A 210 39.19 5.00 44.21
CA ILE A 210 37.72 5.27 44.31
C ILE A 210 37.08 6.29 43.35
N SER A 211 36.68 5.78 42.18
CA SER A 211 35.35 5.92 41.57
C SER A 211 34.71 7.33 41.45
N GLU A 212 35.06 8.06 40.40
CA GLU A 212 34.21 9.12 39.84
C GLU A 212 33.88 8.81 38.36
N LEU A 213 32.64 9.11 37.94
CA LEU A 213 32.10 8.70 36.63
C LEU A 213 32.66 9.58 35.51
N GLU A 214 33.34 8.97 34.54
CA GLU A 214 33.77 9.61 33.29
C GLU A 214 32.61 10.34 32.59
N PRO A 215 32.72 11.65 32.33
CA PRO A 215 31.99 12.29 31.24
C PRO A 215 32.60 11.79 29.93
N LEU A 216 31.79 11.21 29.06
CA LEU A 216 32.19 10.84 27.69
C LEU A 216 32.36 12.11 26.83
N ASP A 217 33.49 12.80 27.00
CA ASP A 217 33.93 13.85 26.08
C ASP A 217 34.29 13.21 24.73
N SER A 218 33.26 13.10 23.90
CA SER A 218 33.42 12.93 22.46
C SER A 218 33.69 14.31 21.89
N GLU A 219 34.95 14.67 21.66
CA GLU A 219 35.32 15.86 20.87
C GLU A 219 34.87 15.67 19.42
N GLU A 220 33.57 15.82 19.17
CA GLU A 220 32.98 15.81 17.83
C GLU A 220 33.36 17.13 17.16
N GLN A 221 34.49 17.09 16.43
CA GLN A 221 35.02 18.24 15.70
C GLN A 221 33.94 18.82 14.79
N MET A 222 33.54 20.06 15.10
CA MET A 222 32.48 20.77 14.39
C MET A 222 32.99 21.21 13.01
N GLU A 223 32.92 20.30 12.03
CA GLU A 223 32.96 20.65 10.60
C GLU A 223 31.97 21.80 10.35
N PRO A 224 32.38 22.89 9.66
CA PRO A 224 31.48 23.99 9.39
C PRO A 224 30.43 23.53 8.38
N GLU A 225 29.20 23.23 8.85
CA GLU A 225 28.06 22.94 7.99
C GLU A 225 27.93 24.05 6.94
N LYS A 226 28.28 23.72 5.69
CA LYS A 226 28.02 24.57 4.55
C LYS A 226 26.53 24.86 4.53
N THR A 227 26.17 26.12 4.72
CA THR A 227 24.78 26.57 4.73
C THR A 227 24.21 26.41 3.32
N MET A 228 23.70 25.21 3.02
CA MET A 228 23.02 24.90 1.77
C MET A 228 21.67 25.61 1.77
N THR A 229 21.69 26.89 1.40
CA THR A 229 20.51 27.67 1.04
C THR A 229 19.95 27.20 -0.31
N SER A 230 19.61 25.92 -0.40
CA SER A 230 18.61 25.46 -1.36
C SER A 230 17.25 25.58 -0.70
N VAL A 231 16.51 26.64 -1.03
CA VAL A 231 15.07 26.70 -0.76
C VAL A 231 14.39 25.68 -1.68
N GLN A 232 14.36 24.41 -1.26
CA GLN A 232 13.48 23.45 -1.90
C GLN A 232 12.04 23.80 -1.49
N PRO A 233 11.07 23.80 -2.43
CA PRO A 233 9.68 23.96 -2.07
C PRO A 233 9.30 22.86 -1.08
N MET A 234 8.64 23.27 0.01
CA MET A 234 8.31 22.38 1.13
C MET A 234 7.42 21.23 0.63
N PHE A 235 8.00 20.04 0.49
CA PHE A 235 7.33 18.88 -0.08
C PHE A 235 6.19 18.41 0.84
N ASN A 236 4.95 18.72 0.46
CA ASN A 236 3.79 18.30 1.22
C ASN A 236 3.56 16.79 1.01
N ILE A 237 3.93 15.99 2.02
CA ILE A 237 3.74 14.53 2.00
C ILE A 237 2.27 14.15 1.80
N ALA A 238 1.31 14.95 2.29
CA ALA A 238 -0.12 14.67 2.10
C ALA A 238 -0.51 14.77 0.62
N GLU A 239 -0.11 15.84 -0.06
CA GLU A 239 -0.33 16.06 -1.50
C GLU A 239 0.37 14.99 -2.35
N TYR A 240 1.60 14.61 -2.00
CA TYR A 240 2.29 13.52 -2.71
C TYR A 240 1.52 12.20 -2.65
N HIS A 241 0.83 11.92 -1.54
CA HIS A 241 0.01 10.72 -1.37
C HIS A 241 -1.43 10.87 -1.89
N GLN A 242 -1.67 11.78 -2.85
CA GLN A 242 -2.97 11.89 -3.52
C GLN A 242 -2.97 11.21 -4.90
N MET A 243 -4.05 10.51 -5.19
CA MET A 243 -4.36 9.96 -6.51
C MET A 243 -5.55 10.71 -7.12
N TYR A 244 -5.36 11.21 -8.33
CA TYR A 244 -6.37 11.89 -9.13
C TYR A 244 -6.90 10.95 -10.21
N LEU A 245 -8.21 10.72 -10.20
CA LEU A 245 -8.95 9.90 -11.16
C LEU A 245 -9.86 10.81 -12.01
N GLY A 246 -9.52 11.00 -13.28
CA GLY A 246 -10.19 11.90 -14.22
C GLY A 246 -10.80 11.12 -15.38
N THR A 247 -10.26 11.27 -16.59
CA THR A 247 -10.73 10.55 -17.80
C THR A 247 -10.74 9.02 -17.66
N GLU A 248 -9.95 8.46 -16.74
CA GLU A 248 -9.96 7.04 -16.42
C GLU A 248 -11.36 6.55 -15.99
N ARG A 249 -12.19 7.44 -15.42
CA ARG A 249 -13.59 7.19 -15.00
C ARG A 249 -14.49 6.73 -16.14
N ILE A 250 -14.25 7.20 -17.36
CA ILE A 250 -15.02 6.79 -18.55
C ILE A 250 -14.25 5.79 -19.40
N ARG A 251 -12.92 5.92 -19.45
CA ARG A 251 -12.05 5.12 -20.32
C ARG A 251 -11.92 3.66 -19.87
N ALA A 252 -12.03 3.37 -18.58
CA ALA A 252 -11.99 2.00 -18.07
C ALA A 252 -13.21 1.16 -18.46
N PRO A 253 -14.47 1.59 -18.23
CA PRO A 253 -15.65 0.83 -18.66
C PRO A 253 -15.89 0.87 -20.19
N GLU A 254 -15.40 1.88 -20.91
CA GLU A 254 -15.52 1.94 -22.39
C GLU A 254 -14.84 0.74 -23.09
N VAL A 255 -13.93 0.02 -22.43
CA VAL A 255 -13.34 -1.24 -22.94
C VAL A 255 -14.39 -2.28 -23.36
N LEU A 256 -15.60 -2.24 -22.79
CA LEU A 256 -16.71 -3.11 -23.20
C LEU A 256 -17.26 -2.76 -24.61
N PHE A 257 -17.18 -1.49 -25.00
CA PHE A 257 -17.66 -0.96 -26.28
C PHE A 257 -16.51 -0.84 -27.30
N GLN A 258 -15.30 -0.49 -26.84
CA GLN A 258 -14.09 -0.36 -27.64
C GLN A 258 -12.95 -1.26 -27.12
N PRO A 259 -12.96 -2.57 -27.45
CA PRO A 259 -11.88 -3.53 -27.13
C PRO A 259 -10.46 -3.08 -27.50
N SER A 260 -10.31 -2.32 -28.58
CA SER A 260 -9.01 -1.84 -29.06
C SER A 260 -8.27 -0.94 -28.06
N LEU A 261 -8.95 -0.38 -27.05
CA LEU A 261 -8.32 0.37 -25.95
C LEU A 261 -7.35 -0.46 -25.10
N ILE A 262 -7.52 -1.78 -25.06
CA ILE A 262 -6.63 -2.74 -24.38
C ILE A 262 -5.80 -3.59 -25.36
N GLY A 263 -5.90 -3.32 -26.67
CA GLY A 263 -5.21 -4.08 -27.72
C GLY A 263 -5.87 -5.41 -28.11
N GLU A 264 -7.12 -5.66 -27.69
CA GLU A 264 -7.89 -6.83 -28.12
C GLU A 264 -8.53 -6.59 -29.50
N ASP A 265 -8.23 -7.46 -30.47
CA ASP A 265 -8.79 -7.45 -31.83
C ASP A 265 -10.12 -8.23 -31.86
N GLN A 266 -11.13 -7.68 -31.18
CA GLN A 266 -12.48 -8.25 -31.09
C GLN A 266 -13.54 -7.17 -31.24
N ALA A 267 -14.72 -7.57 -31.71
CA ALA A 267 -15.87 -6.69 -31.82
C ALA A 267 -16.35 -6.21 -30.43
N GLY A 268 -16.75 -4.95 -30.35
CA GLY A 268 -17.36 -4.36 -29.16
C GLY A 268 -18.75 -4.91 -28.85
N LEU A 269 -19.31 -4.52 -27.70
CA LEU A 269 -20.65 -4.90 -27.29
C LEU A 269 -21.74 -4.43 -28.29
N ALA A 270 -21.55 -3.23 -28.83
CA ALA A 270 -22.42 -2.64 -29.86
C ALA A 270 -22.41 -3.44 -31.17
N GLU A 271 -21.22 -3.65 -31.74
CA GLU A 271 -21.01 -4.41 -32.97
C GLU A 271 -21.47 -5.87 -32.83
N THR A 272 -21.23 -6.48 -31.67
CA THR A 272 -21.69 -7.83 -31.35
C THR A 272 -23.23 -7.90 -31.32
N MET A 273 -23.90 -6.89 -30.77
CA MET A 273 -25.36 -6.79 -30.78
C MET A 273 -25.91 -6.67 -32.21
N GLN A 274 -25.33 -5.78 -33.03
CA GLN A 274 -25.70 -5.64 -34.44
C GLN A 274 -25.52 -6.97 -35.20
N PHE A 275 -24.35 -7.59 -35.09
CA PHE A 275 -24.04 -8.88 -35.72
C PHE A 275 -25.04 -9.97 -35.34
N VAL A 276 -25.55 -9.98 -34.10
CA VAL A 276 -26.58 -10.95 -33.65
C VAL A 276 -27.94 -10.62 -34.28
N LEU A 277 -28.35 -9.35 -34.31
CA LEU A 277 -29.62 -8.95 -34.93
C LEU A 277 -29.65 -9.27 -36.43
N ASP A 278 -28.54 -9.04 -37.15
CA ASP A 278 -28.40 -9.31 -38.59
C ASP A 278 -28.50 -10.82 -38.95
N ARG A 279 -28.48 -11.73 -37.97
CA ARG A 279 -28.74 -13.17 -38.17
C ARG A 279 -30.23 -13.51 -38.31
N TYR A 280 -31.12 -12.59 -37.95
CA TYR A 280 -32.56 -12.82 -37.89
C TYR A 280 -33.32 -11.99 -38.95
N PRO A 281 -34.48 -12.48 -39.43
CA PRO A 281 -35.41 -11.69 -40.25
C PRO A 281 -35.88 -10.41 -39.54
N GLN A 282 -36.28 -9.38 -40.30
CA GLN A 282 -36.61 -8.07 -39.75
C GLN A 282 -37.77 -8.11 -38.74
N GLU A 283 -38.73 -9.00 -38.93
CA GLU A 283 -39.88 -9.25 -38.06
C GLU A 283 -39.40 -9.73 -36.68
N VAL A 284 -38.52 -10.74 -36.68
CA VAL A 284 -37.90 -11.30 -35.47
C VAL A 284 -37.04 -10.26 -34.77
N GLN A 285 -36.27 -9.47 -35.50
CA GLN A 285 -35.48 -8.38 -34.92
C GLN A 285 -36.36 -7.35 -34.19
N GLN A 286 -37.53 -7.00 -34.73
CA GLN A 286 -38.46 -6.06 -34.08
C GLN A 286 -38.96 -6.59 -32.74
N GLU A 287 -39.30 -7.88 -32.67
CA GLU A 287 -39.74 -8.54 -31.43
C GLU A 287 -38.60 -8.65 -30.40
N MET A 288 -37.39 -9.00 -30.84
CA MET A 288 -36.20 -9.10 -29.96
C MET A 288 -35.85 -7.77 -29.30
N VAL A 289 -35.90 -6.64 -30.03
CA VAL A 289 -35.54 -5.32 -29.46
C VAL A 289 -36.60 -4.73 -28.53
N GLN A 290 -37.82 -5.30 -28.45
CA GLN A 290 -38.78 -4.94 -27.40
C GLN A 290 -38.41 -5.55 -26.02
N ASN A 291 -37.48 -6.51 -25.96
CA ASN A 291 -37.19 -7.26 -24.73
C ASN A 291 -35.68 -7.43 -24.50
N VAL A 292 -34.92 -6.33 -24.58
CA VAL A 292 -33.48 -6.34 -24.29
C VAL A 292 -33.28 -6.30 -22.77
N PHE A 293 -32.80 -7.41 -22.18
CA PHE A 293 -32.58 -7.53 -20.75
C PHE A 293 -31.07 -7.52 -20.40
N LEU A 294 -30.69 -6.58 -19.52
CA LEU A 294 -29.31 -6.40 -19.06
C LEU A 294 -29.15 -6.93 -17.63
N THR A 295 -28.22 -7.87 -17.45
CA THR A 295 -27.89 -8.51 -16.17
C THR A 295 -26.40 -8.83 -16.06
N GLY A 296 -25.91 -9.08 -14.84
CA GLY A 296 -24.50 -9.30 -14.50
C GLY A 296 -23.80 -8.06 -13.91
N GLY A 297 -22.66 -8.25 -13.24
CA GLY A 297 -21.96 -7.21 -12.49
C GLY A 297 -21.56 -5.96 -13.30
N ASN A 298 -21.15 -6.13 -14.58
CA ASN A 298 -20.79 -5.01 -15.46
C ASN A 298 -21.98 -4.07 -15.77
N VAL A 299 -23.22 -4.48 -15.49
CA VAL A 299 -24.43 -3.67 -15.68
C VAL A 299 -24.65 -2.71 -14.50
N MET A 300 -23.86 -2.82 -13.44
CA MET A 300 -23.88 -1.87 -12.32
C MET A 300 -23.24 -0.51 -12.65
N TYR A 301 -22.53 -0.37 -13.79
CA TYR A 301 -21.93 0.92 -14.17
C TYR A 301 -23.03 1.94 -14.51
N PRO A 302 -23.03 3.13 -13.87
CA PRO A 302 -23.96 4.20 -14.22
C PRO A 302 -23.90 4.54 -15.71
N GLY A 303 -25.06 4.87 -16.31
CA GLY A 303 -25.17 5.21 -17.74
C GLY A 303 -25.24 4.02 -18.71
N ILE A 304 -24.91 2.77 -18.30
CA ILE A 304 -24.91 1.61 -19.22
C ILE A 304 -26.24 1.41 -19.95
N LYS A 305 -27.37 1.68 -19.30
CA LYS A 305 -28.70 1.57 -19.92
C LYS A 305 -28.89 2.58 -21.05
N ALA A 306 -28.60 3.85 -20.77
CA ALA A 306 -28.80 4.95 -21.72
C ALA A 306 -27.85 4.83 -22.92
N ARG A 307 -26.59 4.42 -22.67
CA ARG A 307 -25.66 4.03 -23.75
C ARG A 307 -26.23 2.89 -24.59
N MET A 308 -26.72 1.80 -24.00
CA MET A 308 -27.32 0.69 -24.75
C MET A 308 -28.58 1.09 -25.54
N GLU A 309 -29.41 1.98 -25.01
CA GLU A 309 -30.56 2.55 -25.73
C GLU A 309 -30.12 3.40 -26.93
N LYS A 310 -29.03 4.17 -26.80
CA LYS A 310 -28.45 4.96 -27.90
C LYS A 310 -27.78 4.10 -28.96
N GLU A 311 -27.03 3.06 -28.58
CA GLU A 311 -26.43 2.09 -29.50
C GLU A 311 -27.53 1.39 -30.32
N LEU A 312 -28.61 0.94 -29.68
CA LEU A 312 -29.79 0.40 -30.38
C LEU A 312 -30.42 1.44 -31.33
N LEU A 313 -30.62 2.68 -30.88
CA LEU A 313 -31.18 3.74 -31.72
C LEU A 313 -30.35 3.99 -32.99
N GLN A 314 -29.01 3.91 -32.89
CA GLN A 314 -28.09 4.10 -34.02
C GLN A 314 -28.11 2.92 -35.01
N MET A 315 -28.28 1.69 -34.53
CA MET A 315 -28.32 0.48 -35.38
C MET A 315 -29.67 0.25 -36.07
N ARG A 316 -30.75 0.81 -35.53
CA ARG A 316 -32.12 0.49 -35.96
C ARG A 316 -32.68 1.48 -36.98
N PRO A 317 -33.62 1.05 -37.85
CA PRO A 317 -34.30 1.96 -38.77
C PRO A 317 -34.99 3.12 -38.04
N PHE A 318 -34.99 4.31 -38.64
CA PHE A 318 -35.62 5.51 -38.09
C PHE A 318 -37.10 5.27 -37.76
N GLY A 319 -37.52 5.69 -36.57
CA GLY A 319 -38.89 5.53 -36.08
C GLY A 319 -39.26 4.15 -35.53
N SER A 320 -38.31 3.19 -35.49
CA SER A 320 -38.53 1.92 -34.81
C SER A 320 -38.50 2.05 -33.29
N THR A 321 -39.28 1.21 -32.59
CA THR A 321 -39.33 1.14 -31.14
C THR A 321 -38.40 0.05 -30.60
N PHE A 322 -37.91 0.23 -29.38
CA PHE A 322 -37.17 -0.76 -28.62
C PHE A 322 -37.37 -0.49 -27.12
N GLN A 323 -37.06 -1.48 -26.28
CA GLN A 323 -37.12 -1.35 -24.83
C GLN A 323 -35.96 -2.10 -24.19
N VAL A 324 -35.14 -1.35 -23.44
CA VAL A 324 -34.04 -1.88 -22.62
C VAL A 324 -34.48 -1.92 -21.16
N SER A 325 -34.35 -3.08 -20.55
CA SER A 325 -34.65 -3.33 -19.14
C SER A 325 -33.39 -3.73 -18.37
N LEU A 326 -33.24 -3.17 -17.17
CA LEU A 326 -32.21 -3.57 -16.22
C LEU A 326 -32.80 -4.62 -15.27
N ALA A 327 -32.00 -5.61 -14.89
CA ALA A 327 -32.29 -6.46 -13.75
C ALA A 327 -32.42 -5.61 -12.46
N SER A 328 -33.34 -5.98 -11.58
CA SER A 328 -33.58 -5.26 -10.31
C SER A 328 -32.41 -5.41 -9.34
N HIS A 329 -31.75 -6.56 -9.34
CA HIS A 329 -30.50 -6.82 -8.64
C HIS A 329 -29.55 -7.58 -9.59
N PRO A 330 -28.80 -6.89 -10.48
CA PRO A 330 -28.03 -7.52 -11.56
C PRO A 330 -27.01 -8.59 -11.15
N VAL A 331 -26.58 -8.59 -9.88
CA VAL A 331 -25.68 -9.59 -9.29
C VAL A 331 -26.42 -10.82 -8.75
N LEU A 332 -27.64 -10.65 -8.21
CA LEU A 332 -28.37 -11.70 -7.48
C LEU A 332 -29.50 -12.34 -8.27
N ASP A 333 -30.08 -11.64 -9.25
CA ASP A 333 -31.29 -12.11 -9.93
C ASP A 333 -31.07 -13.39 -10.74
N THR A 334 -29.84 -13.66 -11.21
CA THR A 334 -29.45 -14.95 -11.82
C THR A 334 -29.58 -16.12 -10.82
N TRP A 335 -29.17 -15.92 -9.56
CA TRP A 335 -29.29 -16.94 -8.52
C TRP A 335 -30.74 -17.09 -8.05
N LYS A 336 -31.47 -15.97 -7.90
CA LYS A 336 -32.90 -15.99 -7.55
C LYS A 336 -33.71 -16.73 -8.61
N GLY A 337 -33.52 -16.41 -9.90
CA GLY A 337 -34.21 -17.09 -10.99
C GLY A 337 -33.93 -18.60 -11.05
N ALA A 338 -32.70 -19.02 -10.77
CA ALA A 338 -32.35 -20.43 -10.64
C ALA A 338 -32.99 -21.09 -9.41
N SER A 339 -33.05 -20.40 -8.27
CA SER A 339 -33.72 -20.85 -7.04
C SER A 339 -35.23 -20.99 -7.23
N ASP A 340 -35.88 -19.98 -7.80
CA ASP A 340 -37.32 -19.97 -8.06
C ASP A 340 -37.70 -21.07 -9.06
N TRP A 341 -36.92 -21.24 -10.13
CA TRP A 341 -37.09 -22.34 -11.07
C TRP A 341 -36.92 -23.70 -10.38
N ALA A 342 -35.88 -23.88 -9.56
CA ALA A 342 -35.64 -25.12 -8.84
C ALA A 342 -36.81 -25.47 -7.89
N ILE A 343 -37.33 -24.50 -7.14
CA ILE A 343 -38.46 -24.68 -6.22
C ILE A 343 -39.74 -25.05 -6.98
N GLN A 344 -40.04 -24.36 -8.08
CA GLN A 344 -41.23 -24.62 -8.90
C GLN A 344 -41.18 -25.99 -9.60
N ASN A 345 -39.99 -26.43 -9.99
CA ASN A 345 -39.78 -27.65 -10.78
C ASN A 345 -39.29 -28.85 -9.93
N LEU A 346 -39.38 -28.79 -8.60
CA LEU A 346 -38.96 -29.84 -7.66
C LEU A 346 -39.60 -31.22 -7.92
N VAL A 347 -40.84 -31.24 -8.42
CA VAL A 347 -41.64 -32.48 -8.62
C VAL A 347 -41.63 -32.92 -10.09
N THR A 348 -41.40 -32.01 -11.02
CA THR A 348 -41.25 -32.31 -12.45
C THR A 348 -39.89 -32.94 -12.72
N ASN A 349 -39.85 -34.02 -13.51
CA ASN A 349 -38.58 -34.63 -13.94
C ASN A 349 -37.91 -33.84 -15.09
N GLU A 350 -38.18 -32.54 -15.26
CA GLU A 350 -37.60 -31.72 -16.32
C GLU A 350 -36.35 -30.98 -15.82
N GLY A 351 -35.29 -30.94 -16.63
CA GLY A 351 -33.99 -30.33 -16.27
C GLY A 351 -33.12 -31.09 -15.26
N TRP A 352 -33.70 -31.91 -14.37
CA TRP A 352 -32.93 -32.70 -13.39
C TRP A 352 -32.28 -33.95 -14.00
N ILE A 353 -31.13 -34.34 -13.44
CA ILE A 353 -30.40 -35.58 -13.74
C ILE A 353 -30.31 -36.37 -12.43
N SER A 354 -30.84 -37.59 -12.38
CA SER A 354 -30.71 -38.41 -11.18
C SER A 354 -29.32 -39.03 -11.09
N ARG A 355 -28.91 -39.43 -9.88
CA ARG A 355 -27.67 -40.18 -9.67
C ARG A 355 -27.60 -41.44 -10.54
N LYS A 356 -28.74 -42.12 -10.74
CA LYS A 356 -28.83 -43.31 -11.59
C LYS A 356 -28.56 -42.96 -13.06
N ASP A 357 -29.18 -41.90 -13.57
CA ASP A 357 -28.95 -41.45 -14.95
C ASP A 357 -27.48 -41.08 -15.18
N TYR A 358 -26.83 -40.43 -14.20
CA TYR A 358 -25.40 -40.11 -14.23
C TYR A 358 -24.51 -41.37 -14.21
N GLU A 359 -24.85 -42.38 -13.40
CA GLU A 359 -24.10 -43.65 -13.33
C GLU A 359 -24.29 -44.51 -14.60
N GLU A 360 -25.44 -44.44 -15.28
CA GLU A 360 -25.72 -45.17 -16.53
C GLU A 360 -25.21 -44.44 -17.79
N MET A 361 -25.34 -43.11 -17.85
CA MET A 361 -25.04 -42.30 -19.06
C MET A 361 -23.67 -41.60 -19.00
N GLY A 362 -23.05 -41.52 -17.82
CA GLY A 362 -21.75 -40.87 -17.59
C GLY A 362 -21.83 -39.34 -17.44
N GLY A 363 -20.71 -38.74 -17.04
CA GLY A 363 -20.65 -37.31 -16.69
C GLY A 363 -20.77 -36.30 -17.84
N GLU A 364 -20.71 -36.76 -19.09
CA GLU A 364 -20.96 -35.93 -20.28
C GLU A 364 -22.46 -35.76 -20.56
N TYR A 365 -23.32 -36.60 -19.98
CA TYR A 365 -24.76 -36.55 -20.23
C TYR A 365 -25.39 -35.32 -19.57
N LEU A 366 -26.02 -34.49 -20.39
CA LEU A 366 -26.86 -33.38 -19.95
C LEU A 366 -28.27 -33.55 -20.49
N LYS A 367 -29.27 -33.37 -19.62
CA LYS A 367 -30.67 -33.35 -20.01
C LYS A 367 -30.96 -32.04 -20.75
N GLU A 368 -31.55 -32.12 -21.94
CA GLU A 368 -31.94 -30.92 -22.67
C GLU A 368 -32.98 -30.11 -21.89
N HIS A 369 -32.75 -28.81 -21.81
CA HIS A 369 -33.62 -27.85 -21.13
C HIS A 369 -33.63 -26.55 -21.93
N VAL A 370 -34.74 -25.80 -21.91
CA VAL A 370 -34.92 -24.60 -22.76
C VAL A 370 -33.93 -23.48 -22.49
N ALA A 371 -33.34 -23.44 -21.29
CA ALA A 371 -32.29 -22.49 -20.89
C ALA A 371 -30.88 -23.12 -20.84
N SER A 372 -30.70 -24.35 -21.31
CA SER A 372 -29.41 -25.05 -21.35
C SER A 372 -28.85 -25.14 -22.76
N ASN A 373 -27.58 -25.52 -22.88
CA ASN A 373 -26.97 -25.86 -24.16
C ASN A 373 -27.57 -27.17 -24.71
N SER A 374 -27.65 -27.30 -26.03
CA SER A 374 -27.99 -28.58 -26.67
C SER A 374 -26.94 -29.64 -26.38
N TYR A 375 -27.36 -30.83 -25.98
CA TYR A 375 -26.44 -31.93 -25.68
C TYR A 375 -25.71 -32.37 -26.96
N THR A 376 -24.38 -32.50 -26.88
CA THR A 376 -23.54 -32.93 -28.00
C THR A 376 -22.70 -34.11 -27.55
N ALA A 377 -23.01 -35.32 -28.05
CA ALA A 377 -22.29 -36.53 -27.69
C ALA A 377 -20.83 -36.48 -28.17
N ILE A 378 -19.88 -36.40 -27.24
CA ILE A 378 -18.44 -36.40 -27.53
C ILE A 378 -18.04 -37.78 -28.06
N ARG A 379 -17.69 -37.86 -29.35
CA ARG A 379 -17.09 -39.06 -29.95
C ARG A 379 -15.61 -39.14 -29.57
N LEU A 380 -15.32 -39.68 -28.38
CA LEU A 380 -13.96 -40.05 -28.03
C LEU A 380 -13.40 -41.07 -29.04
N PRO A 381 -12.19 -40.86 -29.58
CA PRO A 381 -11.54 -41.86 -30.42
C PRO A 381 -11.41 -43.17 -29.65
N LYS A 382 -11.96 -44.26 -30.21
CA LYS A 382 -11.81 -45.59 -29.61
C LYS A 382 -10.31 -45.88 -29.52
N PRO A 383 -9.75 -46.19 -28.33
CA PRO A 383 -8.32 -46.44 -28.20
C PRO A 383 -7.93 -47.57 -29.16
N ALA A 384 -6.89 -47.33 -29.96
CA ALA A 384 -6.42 -48.30 -30.93
C ALA A 384 -6.16 -49.65 -30.21
N PRO A 385 -6.54 -50.79 -30.80
CA PRO A 385 -6.24 -52.09 -30.19
C PRO A 385 -4.73 -52.16 -30.00
N ARG A 386 -4.29 -52.41 -28.75
CA ARG A 386 -2.86 -52.59 -28.45
C ARG A 386 -2.34 -53.69 -29.37
N SER A 387 -1.43 -53.33 -30.27
CA SER A 387 -0.75 -54.29 -31.14
C SER A 387 -0.13 -55.35 -30.25
N ALA A 388 -0.48 -56.62 -30.47
CA ALA A 388 0.18 -57.73 -29.81
C ALA A 388 1.69 -57.64 -30.07
N ALA A 389 2.50 -57.92 -29.05
CA ALA A 389 3.95 -57.85 -29.17
C ALA A 389 4.44 -58.78 -30.30
N PRO A 390 5.44 -58.38 -31.09
CA PRO A 390 5.91 -59.20 -32.20
C PRO A 390 6.58 -60.46 -31.66
N THR A 391 5.99 -61.62 -31.91
CA THR A 391 6.65 -62.92 -31.74
C THR A 391 7.77 -63.04 -32.76
N ASN A 392 8.97 -63.27 -32.26
CA ASN A 392 10.21 -63.34 -33.03
C ASN A 392 10.31 -64.68 -33.78
N SER A 393 10.45 -64.67 -35.10
CA SER A 393 10.82 -65.84 -35.91
C SER A 393 11.54 -65.40 -37.18
N GLN A 394 12.73 -65.96 -37.40
CA GLN A 394 13.71 -65.53 -38.41
C GLN A 394 13.45 -66.13 -39.80
N GLU A 395 14.28 -65.69 -40.77
CA GLU A 395 14.61 -66.36 -42.05
C GLU A 395 13.53 -66.32 -43.17
N THR A 396 13.83 -66.04 -44.44
CA THR A 396 15.12 -65.89 -45.17
C THR A 396 15.04 -64.78 -46.23
N GLU A 397 16.17 -64.10 -46.50
CA GLU A 397 16.30 -63.22 -47.68
C GLU A 397 16.62 -64.02 -48.96
N THR A 398 15.98 -63.68 -50.07
CA THR A 398 16.55 -63.90 -51.42
C THR A 398 16.22 -62.70 -52.32
N VAL A 399 17.26 -62.06 -52.86
CA VAL A 399 17.15 -60.88 -53.73
C VAL A 399 17.37 -61.30 -55.20
N PRO A 400 16.46 -60.99 -56.14
CA PRO A 400 16.75 -61.05 -57.57
C PRO A 400 17.27 -59.69 -58.06
N GLN A 401 18.39 -59.73 -58.79
CA GLN A 401 18.90 -58.58 -59.54
C GLN A 401 17.94 -58.19 -60.67
N SER A 402 17.87 -56.90 -61.03
CA SER A 402 17.37 -56.47 -62.33
C SER A 402 18.28 -55.39 -62.93
N ASN A 403 18.38 -55.40 -64.25
CA ASN A 403 19.54 -54.91 -64.98
C ASN A 403 19.29 -53.54 -65.63
N THR A 404 20.36 -52.78 -65.88
CA THR A 404 20.33 -51.49 -66.58
C THR A 404 19.91 -51.63 -68.05
N GLY A 405 19.14 -50.67 -68.60
CA GLY A 405 18.77 -50.71 -70.02
C GLY A 405 18.07 -49.48 -70.60
N ALA A 406 18.85 -48.49 -71.03
CA ALA A 406 18.64 -47.55 -72.16
C ALA A 406 17.30 -46.78 -72.34
N ALA A 407 17.42 -45.45 -72.38
CA ALA A 407 16.54 -44.56 -73.16
C ALA A 407 16.88 -44.64 -74.67
N PRO A 408 16.02 -44.12 -75.56
CA PRO A 408 16.47 -42.90 -76.27
C PRO A 408 15.38 -41.89 -76.66
N SER A 409 15.85 -40.67 -76.95
CA SER A 409 15.20 -39.52 -77.64
C SER A 409 14.12 -38.75 -76.86
#